data_AF-A0A955DVB4-F1
#
_entry.id   AF-A0A955DVB4-F1
#
_cell.length_a   1.000
_cell.length_b   1.000
_cell.length_c   1.000
_cell.angle_alpha   90.00
_cell.angle_beta   90.00
_cell.angle_gamma   90.00
#
_symmetry.space_group_name_H-M   'P 1'
#
loop_
_entity.id
_entity.type
_entity.pdbx_description
1 polymer ?
#
loop_
_entity_poly.entity_id
_entity_poly.type
_entity_poly.pdbx_seq_one_letter_code
_entity_poly.pdbx_strand_id
1 'polypeptide(L)'
;SGNVATLFPGMEVEEILAFRVTRNAAIQQDDDEIDDLLEHVEAELRMRRFARPVRLEIKPHDAPGVLAFLMEELELSSDDVYERPGLLDFTSLFLLGDLDRPELKDRPHTPVPPPALADEDVDIFAVMRDRDILLHHPYESFRFSVERFIARAARDPDVLAIKQTLYRTSRDSPFVASLVRAAEEGKQVACLVELRARFDEQKNVRFARTLEKAGVHVAYGVLGLKTHCKCSLVVRREEHGLRCYAHVGTGNYHPDTAQLYTDLGLLTCDPAITSDMVHVFNALTGHGRQSEYESFLVAPFTMRSRIYEQIDREIEHARAGRPARIIAKMNSMEDRRVAARL
;
A
#
# COMPACT_ATOMS: atom_id res chain seq x y z
N SER A 1 10.84 36.47 -10.31
CA SER A 1 10.69 37.71 -11.09
C SER A 1 11.96 38.12 -11.83
N GLY A 2 13.18 37.70 -11.44
CA GLY A 2 14.42 38.24 -12.00
C GLY A 2 14.66 38.09 -13.52
N ASN A 3 14.04 37.12 -14.20
CA ASN A 3 14.29 36.83 -15.63
C ASN A 3 13.06 37.02 -16.53
N VAL A 4 11.99 37.66 -16.05
CA VAL A 4 10.73 37.75 -16.81
C VAL A 4 10.90 38.57 -18.10
N ALA A 5 11.72 39.63 -18.07
CA ALA A 5 12.04 40.43 -19.27
C ALA A 5 12.73 39.62 -20.39
N THR A 6 13.47 38.57 -20.03
CA THR A 6 14.10 37.66 -21.01
C THR A 6 13.08 36.73 -21.67
N LEU A 7 12.02 36.36 -20.94
CA LEU A 7 10.95 35.49 -21.46
C LEU A 7 9.96 36.25 -22.36
N PHE A 8 9.82 37.56 -22.15
CA PHE A 8 8.91 38.43 -22.89
C PHE A 8 9.66 39.62 -23.53
N PRO A 9 10.56 39.39 -24.50
CA PRO A 9 11.37 40.44 -25.09
C PRO A 9 10.52 41.44 -25.87
N GLY A 10 10.75 42.74 -25.61
CA GLY A 10 10.01 43.82 -26.28
C GLY A 10 8.59 44.04 -25.79
N MET A 11 8.16 43.34 -24.73
CA MET A 11 6.88 43.56 -24.06
C MET A 11 7.09 44.29 -22.73
N GLU A 12 6.11 45.09 -22.33
CA GLU A 12 6.01 45.65 -20.98
C GLU A 12 5.20 44.68 -20.11
N VAL A 13 5.78 44.26 -18.99
CA VAL A 13 5.14 43.32 -18.06
C VAL A 13 4.43 44.11 -16.98
N GLU A 14 3.10 44.20 -17.08
CA GLU A 14 2.28 45.00 -16.16
C GLU A 14 2.09 44.30 -14.80
N GLU A 15 1.80 43.00 -14.82
CA GLU A 15 1.40 42.25 -13.62
C GLU A 15 2.07 40.88 -13.56
N ILE A 16 2.49 40.46 -12.35
CA ILE A 16 3.07 39.14 -12.10
C ILE A 16 2.47 38.57 -10.82
N LEU A 17 1.89 37.38 -10.91
CA LEU A 17 1.34 36.66 -9.77
C LEU A 17 1.91 35.24 -9.69
N ALA A 18 2.49 34.89 -8.55
CA ALA A 18 2.83 33.51 -8.23
C ALA A 18 1.61 32.83 -7.59
N PHE A 19 1.17 31.71 -8.15
CA PHE A 19 -0.01 31.01 -7.69
C PHE A 19 0.17 29.48 -7.69
N ARG A 20 -0.68 28.79 -6.93
CA ARG A 20 -0.80 27.34 -6.89
C ARG A 20 -2.28 26.96 -6.92
N VAL A 21 -2.64 26.07 -7.84
CA VAL A 21 -4.01 25.53 -7.94
C VAL A 21 -4.07 24.15 -7.31
N THR A 22 -5.08 23.91 -6.47
CA THR A 22 -5.43 22.57 -6.00
C THR A 22 -6.74 22.15 -6.66
N ARG A 23 -6.77 20.94 -7.23
CA ARG A 23 -7.96 20.35 -7.86
C ARG A 23 -8.48 19.19 -7.02
N ASN A 24 -9.79 19.01 -6.98
CA ASN A 24 -10.37 17.86 -6.30
C ASN A 24 -10.01 16.58 -7.08
N ALA A 25 -9.65 15.51 -6.37
CA ALA A 25 -9.34 14.23 -6.97
C ALA A 25 -10.57 13.31 -7.09
N ALA A 26 -11.72 13.69 -6.54
CA ALA A 26 -12.90 12.84 -6.51
C ALA A 26 -13.79 13.04 -7.75
N ILE A 27 -13.78 12.06 -8.65
CA ILE A 27 -14.94 11.75 -9.48
C ILE A 27 -15.58 10.52 -8.83
N GLN A 28 -16.59 10.70 -7.99
CA GLN A 28 -17.43 9.58 -7.57
C GLN A 28 -18.40 9.32 -8.72
N GLN A 29 -18.12 8.32 -9.56
CA GLN A 29 -19.11 7.73 -10.44
C GLN A 29 -19.63 6.43 -9.80
N ASP A 30 -20.92 6.17 -9.98
CA ASP A 30 -21.58 4.97 -9.46
C ASP A 30 -20.95 3.72 -10.09
N ASP A 31 -20.52 2.81 -9.22
CA ASP A 31 -19.68 1.63 -9.52
C ASP A 31 -20.47 0.43 -10.09
N ASP A 32 -21.79 0.59 -10.29
CA ASP A 32 -22.71 -0.53 -10.49
C ASP A 32 -22.71 -1.12 -11.92
N GLU A 33 -22.02 -0.49 -12.89
CA GLU A 33 -21.96 -0.91 -14.31
C GLU A 33 -20.54 -0.88 -14.90
N ILE A 34 -19.52 -1.41 -14.20
CA ILE A 34 -18.15 -1.46 -14.74
C ILE A 34 -17.74 -2.90 -15.07
N ASP A 35 -17.76 -3.24 -16.36
CA ASP A 35 -17.30 -4.55 -16.89
C ASP A 35 -15.77 -4.70 -16.85
N ASP A 36 -14.99 -3.60 -16.95
CA ASP A 36 -13.53 -3.61 -16.83
C ASP A 36 -13.01 -2.46 -15.94
N LEU A 37 -12.67 -2.80 -14.69
CA LEU A 37 -12.16 -1.85 -13.70
C LEU A 37 -10.82 -1.22 -14.12
N LEU A 38 -9.98 -1.94 -14.88
CA LEU A 38 -8.69 -1.43 -15.33
C LEU A 38 -8.86 -0.31 -16.34
N GLU A 39 -9.71 -0.51 -17.35
CA GLU A 39 -10.01 0.52 -18.36
C GLU A 39 -10.67 1.75 -17.73
N HIS A 40 -11.57 1.54 -16.76
CA HIS A 40 -12.20 2.65 -16.04
C HIS A 40 -11.19 3.51 -15.27
N VAL A 41 -10.27 2.88 -14.50
CA VAL A 41 -9.22 3.61 -13.78
C VAL A 41 -8.28 4.35 -14.74
N GLU A 42 -7.97 3.76 -15.90
CA GLU A 42 -7.19 4.45 -16.94
C GLU A 42 -7.92 5.68 -17.49
N ALA A 43 -9.23 5.60 -17.72
CA ALA A 43 -10.05 6.72 -18.17
C ALA A 43 -10.13 7.84 -17.10
N GLU A 44 -10.38 7.47 -15.84
CA GLU A 44 -10.41 8.41 -14.71
C GLU A 44 -9.08 9.17 -14.58
N LEU A 45 -7.95 8.45 -14.70
CA LEU A 45 -6.61 9.05 -14.64
C LEU A 45 -6.36 10.08 -15.74
N ARG A 46 -6.93 9.88 -16.93
CA ARG A 46 -6.88 10.89 -18.01
C ARG A 46 -7.75 12.09 -17.67
N MET A 47 -8.94 11.87 -17.13
CA MET A 47 -9.90 12.92 -16.75
C MET A 47 -9.43 13.75 -15.55
N ARG A 48 -8.60 13.20 -14.66
CA ARG A 48 -8.09 13.89 -13.46
C ARG A 48 -7.37 15.21 -13.75
N ARG A 49 -6.71 15.34 -14.92
CA ARG A 49 -6.09 16.60 -15.35
C ARG A 49 -7.10 17.73 -15.59
N PHE A 50 -8.35 17.36 -15.84
CA PHE A 50 -9.49 18.26 -16.06
C PHE A 50 -10.38 18.41 -14.83
N ALA A 51 -10.02 17.82 -13.69
CA ALA A 51 -10.82 17.89 -12.47
C ALA A 51 -10.99 19.33 -11.97
N ARG A 52 -12.16 19.66 -11.41
CA ARG A 52 -12.50 21.03 -11.02
C ARG A 52 -11.48 21.59 -10.02
N PRO A 53 -10.93 22.80 -10.26
CA PRO A 53 -10.21 23.57 -9.25
C PRO A 53 -11.07 23.79 -8.01
N VAL A 54 -10.47 23.70 -6.82
CA VAL A 54 -11.16 23.91 -5.54
C VAL A 54 -10.42 24.85 -4.61
N ARG A 55 -9.18 25.22 -4.96
CA ARG A 55 -8.39 26.17 -4.17
C ARG A 55 -7.36 26.85 -5.04
N LEU A 56 -7.24 28.17 -4.89
CA LEU A 56 -6.19 28.98 -5.46
C LEU A 56 -5.38 29.61 -4.32
N GLU A 57 -4.12 29.22 -4.19
CA GLU A 57 -3.18 29.83 -3.23
C GLU A 57 -2.31 30.84 -3.96
N ILE A 58 -2.25 32.07 -3.44
CA ILE A 58 -1.47 33.17 -4.02
C ILE A 58 -0.51 33.75 -2.99
N LYS A 59 0.60 34.32 -3.46
CA LYS A 59 1.42 35.18 -2.59
C LYS A 59 0.71 36.52 -2.39
N PRO A 60 0.94 37.22 -1.26
CA PRO A 60 0.58 38.63 -1.13
C PRO A 60 1.11 39.42 -2.31
N HIS A 61 0.23 40.09 -3.03
CA HIS A 61 0.58 40.72 -4.30
C HIS A 61 -0.36 41.87 -4.65
N ASP A 62 0.10 42.70 -5.57
CA ASP A 62 -0.66 43.80 -6.17
C ASP A 62 -0.82 43.53 -7.67
N ALA A 63 -1.55 42.47 -8.02
CA ALA A 63 -1.91 42.12 -9.41
C ALA A 63 -3.38 41.67 -9.48
N PRO A 64 -4.32 42.60 -9.27
CA PRO A 64 -5.75 42.29 -9.25
C PRO A 64 -6.27 41.80 -10.61
N GLY A 65 -5.68 42.25 -11.72
CA GLY A 65 -6.07 41.82 -13.07
C GLY A 65 -5.81 40.34 -13.31
N VAL A 66 -4.60 39.87 -13.01
CA VAL A 66 -4.23 38.45 -13.15
C VAL A 66 -5.02 37.57 -12.18
N LEU A 67 -5.31 38.05 -10.96
CA LEU A 67 -6.15 37.29 -10.02
C LEU A 67 -7.57 37.13 -10.55
N ALA A 68 -8.19 38.20 -11.04
CA ALA A 68 -9.54 38.15 -11.59
C ALA A 68 -9.62 37.18 -12.79
N PHE A 69 -8.64 37.26 -13.70
CA PHE A 69 -8.51 36.34 -14.83
C PHE A 69 -8.43 34.87 -14.37
N LEU A 70 -7.56 34.57 -13.39
CA LEU A 70 -7.44 33.21 -12.87
C LEU A 70 -8.73 32.71 -12.20
N MET A 71 -9.44 33.58 -11.47
CA MET A 71 -10.71 33.22 -10.83
C MET A 71 -11.81 32.92 -11.85
N GLU A 72 -11.89 33.71 -12.92
CA GLU A 72 -12.84 33.51 -14.02
C GLU A 72 -12.56 32.21 -14.77
N GLU A 73 -11.33 32.02 -15.25
CA GLU A 73 -10.94 30.83 -16.04
C GLU A 73 -10.98 29.53 -15.25
N LEU A 74 -10.79 29.58 -13.93
CA LEU A 74 -10.85 28.41 -13.06
C LEU A 74 -12.22 28.20 -12.41
N GLU A 75 -13.18 29.08 -12.70
CA GLU A 75 -14.54 29.08 -12.11
C GLU A 75 -14.51 29.05 -10.57
N LEU A 76 -13.64 29.86 -9.97
CA LEU A 76 -13.40 29.96 -8.53
C LEU A 76 -14.05 31.21 -7.93
N SER A 77 -14.58 31.06 -6.72
CA SER A 77 -15.11 32.15 -5.92
C SER A 77 -14.02 32.77 -5.04
N SER A 78 -14.30 33.93 -4.41
CA SER A 78 -13.37 34.53 -3.45
C SER A 78 -13.05 33.63 -2.26
N ASP A 79 -14.00 32.76 -1.88
CA ASP A 79 -13.84 31.83 -0.75
C ASP A 79 -12.85 30.69 -1.06
N ASP A 80 -12.54 30.49 -2.34
CA ASP A 80 -11.56 29.50 -2.80
C ASP A 80 -10.14 30.08 -2.88
N VAL A 81 -9.97 31.40 -2.66
CA VAL A 81 -8.69 32.10 -2.77
C VAL A 81 -8.05 32.29 -1.40
N TYR A 82 -6.79 31.85 -1.28
CA TYR A 82 -6.03 31.88 -0.04
C TYR A 82 -4.72 32.64 -0.26
N GLU A 83 -4.61 33.80 0.37
CA GLU A 83 -3.37 34.56 0.39
C GLU A 83 -2.41 33.99 1.44
N ARG A 84 -1.19 33.64 1.02
CA ARG A 84 -0.20 32.95 1.85
C ARG A 84 1.17 33.64 1.74
N PRO A 85 1.65 34.31 2.80
CA PRO A 85 3.01 34.82 2.81
C PRO A 85 4.00 33.65 2.80
N GLY A 86 5.07 33.75 1.99
CA GLY A 86 6.15 32.76 1.95
C GLY A 86 6.13 31.82 0.73
N LEU A 87 6.48 30.55 0.93
CA LEU A 87 6.47 29.53 -0.13
C LEU A 87 5.07 28.99 -0.35
N LEU A 88 4.64 28.91 -1.61
CA LEU A 88 3.36 28.28 -1.99
C LEU A 88 3.43 26.75 -1.93
N ASP A 89 4.64 26.20 -1.99
CA ASP A 89 4.85 24.76 -1.96
C ASP A 89 6.00 24.37 -1.05
N PHE A 90 5.65 23.98 0.18
CA PHE A 90 6.61 23.48 1.16
C PHE A 90 7.20 22.11 0.77
N THR A 91 6.62 21.37 -0.18
CA THR A 91 7.23 20.12 -0.64
C THR A 91 8.57 20.36 -1.34
N SER A 92 8.78 21.56 -1.89
CA SER A 92 10.10 21.98 -2.40
C SER A 92 11.20 21.96 -1.34
N LEU A 93 10.87 22.05 -0.04
CA LEU A 93 11.85 21.94 1.04
C LEU A 93 12.44 20.53 1.18
N PHE A 94 11.79 19.49 0.65
CA PHE A 94 12.38 18.15 0.62
C PHE A 94 13.70 18.13 -0.17
N LEU A 95 13.83 18.97 -1.20
CA LEU A 95 15.09 19.13 -1.95
C LEU A 95 16.25 19.63 -1.06
N LEU A 96 15.95 20.41 -0.01
CA LEU A 96 16.97 20.82 0.97
C LEU A 96 17.34 19.65 1.89
N GLY A 97 16.36 18.83 2.27
CA GLY A 97 16.60 17.60 3.03
C GLY A 97 17.42 16.56 2.28
N ASP A 98 17.35 16.57 0.94
CA ASP A 98 18.10 15.65 0.08
C ASP A 98 19.58 16.04 -0.10
N LEU A 99 19.98 17.26 0.26
CA LEU A 99 21.37 17.71 0.17
C LEU A 99 22.33 16.81 0.98
N ASP A 100 23.50 16.51 0.43
CA ASP A 100 24.52 15.67 1.10
C ASP A 100 25.22 16.44 2.24
N ARG A 101 24.56 16.46 3.41
CA ARG A 101 24.99 17.16 4.63
C ARG A 101 24.81 16.23 5.84
N PRO A 102 25.57 15.12 5.93
CA PRO A 102 25.38 14.08 6.94
C PRO A 102 25.49 14.60 8.37
N GLU A 103 26.26 15.67 8.60
CA GLU A 103 26.38 16.33 9.90
C GLU A 103 25.12 17.06 10.36
N LEU A 104 24.17 17.32 9.44
CA LEU A 104 22.86 17.93 9.72
C LEU A 104 21.71 16.92 9.68
N LYS A 105 22.00 15.63 9.51
CA LYS A 105 21.01 14.56 9.38
C LYS A 105 21.08 13.59 10.56
N ASP A 106 19.96 12.92 10.81
CA ASP A 106 19.94 11.78 11.72
C ASP A 106 20.89 10.69 11.20
N ARG A 107 21.46 9.92 12.14
CA ARG A 107 22.31 8.79 11.78
C ARG A 107 21.48 7.78 10.98
N PRO A 108 21.97 7.32 9.81
CA PRO A 108 21.27 6.30 9.04
C PRO A 108 21.05 5.04 9.87
N HIS A 109 19.81 4.57 9.89
CA HIS A 109 19.48 3.25 10.44
C HIS A 109 19.76 2.20 9.38
N THR A 110 20.59 1.20 9.70
CA THR A 110 20.86 0.06 8.82
C THR A 110 20.15 -1.18 9.39
N PRO A 111 19.12 -1.71 8.70
CA PRO A 111 18.44 -2.92 9.15
C PRO A 111 19.39 -4.11 9.23
N VAL A 112 19.24 -4.95 10.26
CA VAL A 112 20.03 -6.18 10.42
C VAL A 112 19.30 -7.38 9.80
N PRO A 113 20.00 -8.36 9.23
CA PRO A 113 19.36 -9.63 8.87
C PRO A 113 18.68 -10.26 10.11
N PRO A 114 17.45 -10.79 9.98
CA PRO A 114 16.84 -11.57 11.07
C PRO A 114 17.79 -12.70 11.46
N PRO A 115 18.01 -13.00 12.76
CA PRO A 115 19.01 -13.98 13.19
C PRO A 115 18.86 -15.35 12.52
N ALA A 116 17.63 -15.81 12.31
CA ALA A 116 17.34 -17.09 11.65
C ALA A 116 17.63 -17.11 10.13
N LEU A 117 17.78 -15.93 9.52
CA LEU A 117 18.00 -15.71 8.08
C LEU A 117 19.29 -14.92 7.81
N ALA A 118 20.21 -14.88 8.79
CA ALA A 118 21.43 -14.08 8.71
C ALA A 118 22.37 -14.58 7.62
N ASP A 119 22.48 -15.90 7.46
CA ASP A 119 23.18 -16.52 6.35
C ASP A 119 22.34 -16.39 5.06
N GLU A 120 22.98 -16.01 3.95
CA GLU A 120 22.30 -15.89 2.67
C GLU A 120 21.99 -17.24 2.02
N ASP A 121 22.79 -18.26 2.35
CA ASP A 121 22.69 -19.60 1.77
C ASP A 121 21.70 -20.50 2.52
N VAL A 122 21.13 -20.03 3.63
CA VAL A 122 20.15 -20.79 4.40
C VAL A 122 18.88 -21.06 3.60
N ASP A 123 18.40 -22.30 3.64
CA ASP A 123 17.10 -22.65 3.08
C ASP A 123 15.98 -22.06 3.95
N ILE A 124 15.45 -20.91 3.53
CA ILE A 124 14.35 -20.21 4.21
C ILE A 124 13.14 -21.11 4.44
N PHE A 125 12.82 -22.05 3.54
CA PHE A 125 11.71 -22.97 3.73
C PHE A 125 12.02 -23.99 4.83
N ALA A 126 13.27 -24.47 4.93
CA ALA A 126 13.69 -25.32 6.04
C ALA A 126 13.58 -24.60 7.39
N VAL A 127 13.99 -23.33 7.45
CA VAL A 127 13.85 -22.52 8.67
C VAL A 127 12.37 -22.35 9.04
N MET A 128 11.50 -22.04 8.08
CA MET A 128 10.06 -21.91 8.32
C MET A 128 9.38 -23.23 8.74
N ARG A 129 9.94 -24.39 8.35
CA ARG A 129 9.47 -25.71 8.83
C ARG A 129 9.89 -25.99 10.27
N ASP A 130 11.06 -25.49 10.68
CA ASP A 130 11.56 -25.63 12.04
C ASP A 130 10.81 -24.72 13.01
N ARG A 131 10.53 -23.47 12.60
CA ARG A 131 9.84 -22.49 13.44
C ARG A 131 9.22 -21.33 12.65
N ASP A 132 8.23 -20.69 13.26
CA ASP A 132 7.74 -19.39 12.82
C ASP A 132 8.80 -18.29 13.02
N ILE A 133 8.85 -17.33 12.09
CA ILE A 133 9.75 -16.18 12.12
C ILE A 133 8.92 -14.91 12.18
N LEU A 134 8.94 -14.25 13.35
CA LEU A 134 8.40 -12.91 13.52
C LEU A 134 9.44 -11.88 13.08
N LEU A 135 9.03 -10.97 12.21
CA LEU A 135 9.83 -9.92 11.62
C LEU A 135 9.40 -8.56 12.16
N HIS A 136 10.35 -7.69 12.45
CA HIS A 136 10.11 -6.33 12.94
C HIS A 136 10.86 -5.29 12.09
N HIS A 137 10.16 -4.74 11.11
CA HIS A 137 10.67 -3.65 10.28
C HIS A 137 10.53 -2.30 11.01
N PRO A 138 11.42 -1.33 10.81
CA PRO A 138 12.60 -1.36 9.92
C PRO A 138 13.86 -1.94 10.59
N TYR A 139 13.77 -2.47 11.82
CA TYR A 139 14.94 -2.96 12.56
C TYR A 139 15.57 -4.18 11.89
N GLU A 140 14.74 -5.08 11.39
CA GLU A 140 15.14 -6.23 10.60
C GLU A 140 15.02 -5.96 9.10
N SER A 141 15.92 -6.56 8.33
CA SER A 141 16.08 -6.31 6.91
C SER A 141 14.99 -6.98 6.09
N PHE A 142 14.15 -6.15 5.46
CA PHE A 142 13.09 -6.60 4.55
C PHE A 142 13.64 -7.37 3.34
N ARG A 143 14.86 -7.02 2.89
CA ARG A 143 15.57 -7.71 1.80
C ARG A 143 15.95 -9.15 2.18
N PHE A 144 16.49 -9.34 3.39
CA PHE A 144 16.92 -10.65 3.88
C PHE A 144 15.74 -11.54 4.33
N SER A 145 14.56 -10.96 4.50
CA SER A 145 13.36 -11.65 4.97
C SER A 145 12.33 -11.86 3.84
N VAL A 146 11.37 -10.94 3.70
CA VAL A 146 10.20 -11.06 2.83
C VAL A 146 10.58 -11.05 1.36
N GLU A 147 11.50 -10.16 0.95
CA GLU A 147 11.95 -10.13 -0.44
C GLU A 147 12.67 -11.44 -0.82
N ARG A 148 13.59 -11.92 0.05
CA ARG A 148 14.28 -13.20 -0.14
C ARG A 148 13.30 -14.36 -0.21
N PHE A 149 12.27 -14.40 0.63
CA PHE A 149 11.23 -15.43 0.60
C PHE A 149 10.56 -15.54 -0.78
N ILE A 150 10.08 -14.42 -1.33
CA ILE A 150 9.44 -14.39 -2.65
C ILE A 150 10.44 -14.69 -3.77
N ALA A 151 11.64 -14.12 -3.69
CA ALA A 151 12.68 -14.31 -4.68
C ALA A 151 13.21 -15.75 -4.72
N ARG A 152 13.22 -16.46 -3.58
CA ARG A 152 13.56 -17.89 -3.49
C ARG A 152 12.42 -18.73 -4.05
N ALA A 153 11.18 -18.43 -3.66
CA ALA A 153 10.00 -19.12 -4.18
C ALA A 153 9.89 -19.04 -5.72
N ALA A 154 10.21 -17.88 -6.28
CA ALA A 154 10.16 -17.68 -7.73
C ALA A 154 11.13 -18.57 -8.51
N ARG A 155 12.28 -18.96 -7.92
CA ARG A 155 13.35 -19.73 -8.57
C ARG A 155 13.37 -21.21 -8.18
N ASP A 156 12.61 -21.60 -7.16
CA ASP A 156 12.60 -22.96 -6.66
C ASP A 156 11.77 -23.87 -7.59
N PRO A 157 12.35 -24.93 -8.18
CA PRO A 157 11.63 -25.83 -9.08
C PRO A 157 10.52 -26.63 -8.39
N ASP A 158 10.56 -26.77 -7.07
CA ASP A 158 9.53 -27.46 -6.30
C ASP A 158 8.34 -26.56 -5.96
N VAL A 159 8.44 -25.25 -6.20
CA VAL A 159 7.31 -24.32 -6.03
C VAL A 159 6.35 -24.43 -7.20
N LEU A 160 5.09 -24.72 -6.88
CA LEU A 160 4.02 -24.92 -7.85
C LEU A 160 3.19 -23.65 -8.06
N ALA A 161 2.98 -22.88 -7.00
CA ALA A 161 2.16 -21.68 -7.05
C ALA A 161 2.61 -20.58 -6.09
N ILE A 162 2.39 -19.34 -6.48
CA ILE A 162 2.59 -18.14 -5.67
C ILE A 162 1.33 -17.28 -5.74
N LYS A 163 0.71 -16.98 -4.60
CA LYS A 163 -0.38 -16.01 -4.50
C LYS A 163 0.07 -14.81 -3.68
N GLN A 164 -0.14 -13.60 -4.17
CA GLN A 164 0.33 -12.39 -3.46
C GLN A 164 -0.64 -11.22 -3.61
N THR A 165 -0.82 -10.46 -2.53
CA THR A 165 -1.51 -9.17 -2.56
C THR A 165 -0.50 -8.06 -2.84
N LEU A 166 -0.75 -7.24 -3.85
CA LEU A 166 0.05 -6.07 -4.20
C LEU A 166 -0.77 -4.81 -3.93
N TYR A 167 -0.43 -4.13 -2.85
CA TYR A 167 -0.98 -2.83 -2.48
C TYR A 167 0.19 -1.83 -2.44
N ARG A 168 0.17 -0.83 -3.32
CA ARG A 168 1.17 0.26 -3.43
C ARG A 168 2.63 -0.23 -3.34
N THR A 169 3.24 -0.49 -4.49
CA THR A 169 4.66 -0.90 -4.56
C THR A 169 5.52 0.11 -5.32
N SER A 170 6.85 -0.02 -5.22
CA SER A 170 7.81 0.89 -5.87
C SER A 170 7.85 0.67 -7.38
N ARG A 171 8.24 1.69 -8.16
CA ARG A 171 8.33 1.64 -9.64
C ARG A 171 9.15 0.43 -10.12
N ASP A 172 10.23 0.12 -9.42
CA ASP A 172 11.15 -0.97 -9.73
C ASP A 172 11.03 -2.09 -8.68
N SER A 173 9.79 -2.47 -8.36
CA SER A 173 9.50 -3.44 -7.31
C SER A 173 10.15 -4.81 -7.59
N PRO A 174 11.02 -5.31 -6.71
CA PRO A 174 11.62 -6.64 -6.85
C PRO A 174 10.57 -7.77 -6.78
N PHE A 175 9.40 -7.50 -6.19
CA PHE A 175 8.29 -8.43 -6.14
C PHE A 175 7.69 -8.66 -7.53
N VAL A 176 7.44 -7.59 -8.30
CA VAL A 176 6.89 -7.71 -9.65
C VAL A 176 7.83 -8.52 -10.53
N ALA A 177 9.14 -8.24 -10.48
CA ALA A 177 10.14 -9.00 -11.23
C ALA A 177 10.20 -10.48 -10.82
N SER A 178 10.09 -10.78 -9.53
CA SER A 178 10.09 -12.16 -9.03
C SER A 178 8.84 -12.93 -9.47
N LEU A 179 7.67 -12.27 -9.45
CA LEU A 179 6.40 -12.87 -9.86
C LEU A 179 6.32 -13.12 -11.37
N VAL A 180 6.84 -12.18 -12.18
CA VAL A 180 7.00 -12.36 -13.64
C VAL A 180 7.87 -13.58 -13.91
N ARG A 181 9.06 -13.67 -13.29
CA ARG A 181 9.95 -14.83 -13.44
C ARG A 181 9.25 -16.14 -13.06
N ALA A 182 8.55 -16.16 -11.93
CA ALA A 182 7.85 -17.35 -11.48
C ALA A 182 6.84 -17.85 -12.53
N ALA A 183 6.09 -16.94 -13.15
CA ALA A 183 5.14 -17.27 -14.21
C ALA A 183 5.84 -17.74 -15.50
N GLU A 184 6.94 -17.09 -15.89
CA GLU A 184 7.77 -17.51 -17.04
C GLU A 184 8.40 -18.90 -16.84
N GLU A 185 8.72 -19.26 -15.60
CA GLU A 185 9.18 -20.60 -15.20
C GLU A 185 8.03 -21.63 -15.06
N GLY A 186 6.79 -21.26 -15.42
CA GLY A 186 5.64 -22.15 -15.47
C GLY A 186 4.90 -22.37 -14.15
N LYS A 187 5.21 -21.59 -13.10
CA LYS A 187 4.51 -21.64 -11.81
C LYS A 187 3.15 -20.95 -11.93
N GLN A 188 2.14 -21.44 -11.20
CA GLN A 188 0.86 -20.75 -11.13
C GLN A 188 0.97 -19.51 -10.25
N VAL A 189 0.97 -18.33 -10.86
CA VAL A 189 1.05 -17.07 -10.13
C VAL A 189 -0.29 -16.36 -10.16
N ALA A 190 -0.82 -15.99 -8.99
CA ALA A 190 -2.01 -15.17 -8.85
C ALA A 190 -1.69 -13.92 -8.03
N CYS A 191 -2.09 -12.75 -8.54
CA CYS A 191 -1.82 -11.47 -7.89
C CYS A 191 -3.09 -10.66 -7.74
N LEU A 192 -3.31 -10.16 -6.54
CA LEU A 192 -4.37 -9.18 -6.30
C LEU A 192 -3.79 -7.77 -6.35
N VAL A 193 -4.20 -6.96 -7.31
CA VAL A 193 -3.71 -5.60 -7.48
C VAL A 193 -4.81 -4.60 -7.12
N GLU A 194 -4.58 -3.81 -6.06
CA GLU A 194 -5.52 -2.74 -5.68
C GLU A 194 -5.33 -1.50 -6.57
N LEU A 195 -6.17 -1.35 -7.59
CA LEU A 195 -6.07 -0.23 -8.54
C LEU A 195 -6.51 1.11 -7.93
N ARG A 196 -7.37 1.12 -6.91
CA ARG A 196 -7.93 2.36 -6.31
C ARG A 196 -7.04 2.94 -5.20
N ALA A 197 -5.78 2.55 -5.16
CA ALA A 197 -4.81 3.12 -4.24
C ALA A 197 -4.52 4.58 -4.65
N ARG A 198 -5.08 5.54 -3.92
CA ARG A 198 -4.97 6.98 -4.21
C ARG A 198 -3.51 7.38 -4.47
N PHE A 199 -3.26 8.06 -5.58
CA PHE A 199 -1.97 8.58 -6.07
C PHE A 199 -0.97 7.55 -6.61
N ASP A 200 -1.27 6.24 -6.53
CA ASP A 200 -0.44 5.17 -7.10
C ASP A 200 -1.10 4.44 -8.27
N GLU A 201 -2.28 4.90 -8.71
CA GLU A 201 -3.13 4.20 -9.68
C GLU A 201 -2.38 3.99 -11.01
N GLN A 202 -1.69 5.01 -11.52
CA GLN A 202 -0.89 4.89 -12.76
C GLN A 202 0.22 3.84 -12.65
N LYS A 203 0.80 3.63 -11.47
CA LYS A 203 1.83 2.61 -11.27
C LYS A 203 1.18 1.22 -11.21
N ASN A 204 0.08 1.09 -10.47
CA ASN A 204 -0.62 -0.18 -10.32
C ASN A 204 -1.17 -0.70 -11.65
N VAL A 205 -1.69 0.18 -12.51
CA VAL A 205 -2.08 -0.15 -13.90
C VAL A 205 -0.90 -0.73 -14.69
N ARG A 206 0.29 -0.11 -14.62
CA ARG A 206 1.49 -0.61 -15.32
C ARG A 206 1.93 -1.98 -14.79
N PHE A 207 1.88 -2.20 -13.48
CA PHE A 207 2.23 -3.48 -12.88
C PHE A 207 1.24 -4.57 -13.29
N ALA A 208 -0.06 -4.29 -13.24
CA ALA A 208 -1.10 -5.22 -13.68
C ALA A 208 -0.84 -5.67 -15.13
N ARG A 209 -0.64 -4.72 -16.06
CA ARG A 209 -0.30 -5.04 -17.46
C ARG A 209 0.98 -5.86 -17.61
N THR A 210 1.99 -5.59 -16.79
CA THR A 210 3.27 -6.33 -16.84
C THR A 210 3.08 -7.77 -16.36
N LEU A 211 2.33 -7.97 -15.29
CA LEU A 211 2.02 -9.28 -14.72
C LEU A 211 1.13 -10.09 -15.68
N GLU A 212 0.06 -9.49 -16.21
CA GLU A 212 -0.83 -10.13 -17.19
C GLU A 212 -0.06 -10.64 -18.42
N LYS A 213 0.84 -9.81 -18.97
CA LYS A 213 1.68 -10.20 -20.12
C LYS A 213 2.59 -11.38 -19.84
N ALA A 214 3.02 -11.56 -18.59
CA ALA A 214 3.84 -12.69 -18.16
C ALA A 214 3.03 -13.96 -17.85
N GLY A 215 1.70 -13.92 -17.99
CA GLY A 215 0.82 -15.05 -17.69
C GLY A 215 0.38 -15.16 -16.23
N VAL A 216 0.60 -14.11 -15.42
CA VAL A 216 0.09 -14.05 -14.04
C VAL A 216 -1.42 -13.84 -14.06
N HIS A 217 -2.16 -14.58 -13.25
CA HIS A 217 -3.59 -14.34 -13.02
C HIS A 217 -3.77 -13.11 -12.14
N VAL A 218 -4.08 -11.96 -12.75
CA VAL A 218 -4.31 -10.71 -12.04
C VAL A 218 -5.79 -10.56 -11.70
N ALA A 219 -6.09 -10.33 -10.42
CA ALA A 219 -7.41 -9.99 -9.92
C ALA A 219 -7.39 -8.57 -9.32
N TYR A 220 -8.53 -7.86 -9.38
CA TYR A 220 -8.61 -6.44 -9.01
C TYR A 220 -9.39 -6.17 -7.71
N GLY A 221 -9.49 -7.17 -6.83
CA GLY A 221 -10.29 -7.06 -5.60
C GLY A 221 -11.73 -7.52 -5.80
N VAL A 222 -12.52 -7.41 -4.72
CA VAL A 222 -13.97 -7.61 -4.76
C VAL A 222 -14.62 -6.24 -4.97
N LEU A 223 -15.54 -6.13 -5.94
CA LEU A 223 -16.30 -4.91 -6.20
C LEU A 223 -16.90 -4.33 -4.90
N GLY A 224 -16.73 -3.02 -4.72
CA GLY A 224 -17.17 -2.29 -3.52
C GLY A 224 -16.28 -2.46 -2.27
N LEU A 225 -15.25 -3.31 -2.31
CA LEU A 225 -14.34 -3.53 -1.17
C LEU A 225 -12.89 -3.24 -1.54
N LYS A 226 -12.18 -2.57 -0.64
CA LYS A 226 -10.73 -2.38 -0.76
C LYS A 226 -9.98 -3.52 -0.11
N THR A 227 -8.95 -4.03 -0.79
CA THR A 227 -8.10 -5.06 -0.19
C THR A 227 -6.88 -4.42 0.47
N HIS A 228 -6.76 -4.62 1.78
CA HIS A 228 -5.71 -4.01 2.60
C HIS A 228 -4.86 -5.04 3.36
N CYS A 229 -5.11 -6.34 3.21
CA CYS A 229 -4.21 -7.36 3.75
C CYS A 229 -2.89 -7.38 2.96
N LYS A 230 -1.79 -7.74 3.63
CA LYS A 230 -0.48 -7.91 3.00
C LYS A 230 -0.01 -9.32 3.22
N CYS A 231 -0.36 -10.13 2.24
CA CYS A 231 -0.28 -11.56 2.32
C CYS A 231 0.45 -12.11 1.11
N SER A 232 1.27 -13.12 1.35
CA SER A 232 1.85 -13.95 0.30
C SER A 232 1.74 -15.40 0.72
N LEU A 233 1.46 -16.27 -0.24
CA LEU A 233 1.31 -17.70 -0.06
C LEU A 233 2.10 -18.40 -1.16
N VAL A 234 2.98 -19.31 -0.76
CA VAL A 234 3.78 -20.15 -1.64
C VAL A 234 3.36 -21.60 -1.42
N VAL A 235 2.97 -22.28 -2.49
CA VAL A 235 2.65 -23.72 -2.48
C VAL A 235 3.83 -24.47 -3.07
N ARG A 236 4.47 -25.32 -2.26
CA ARG A 236 5.70 -26.04 -2.60
C ARG A 236 5.49 -27.54 -2.46
N ARG A 237 6.08 -28.32 -3.35
CA ARG A 237 6.19 -29.77 -3.24
C ARG A 237 7.27 -30.11 -2.21
N GLU A 238 6.91 -30.91 -1.22
CA GLU A 238 7.81 -31.46 -0.22
C GLU A 238 7.79 -32.99 -0.32
N GLU A 239 8.71 -33.66 0.40
CA GLU A 239 8.83 -35.12 0.41
C GLU A 239 7.52 -35.85 0.74
N HIS A 240 6.69 -35.26 1.62
CA HIS A 240 5.43 -35.86 2.09
C HIS A 240 4.17 -35.24 1.46
N GLY A 241 4.30 -34.50 0.37
CA GLY A 241 3.18 -33.90 -0.35
C GLY A 241 3.30 -32.38 -0.48
N LEU A 242 2.16 -31.70 -0.64
CA LEU A 242 2.15 -30.25 -0.78
C LEU A 242 2.20 -29.56 0.58
N ARG A 243 3.00 -28.50 0.68
CA ARG A 243 3.03 -27.63 1.84
C ARG A 243 2.85 -26.18 1.41
N CYS A 244 2.15 -25.43 2.26
CA CYS A 244 1.98 -24.00 2.10
C CYS A 244 2.93 -23.25 3.03
N TYR A 245 3.48 -22.16 2.53
CA TYR A 245 4.31 -21.21 3.29
C TYR A 245 3.70 -19.83 3.12
N ALA A 246 3.49 -19.12 4.22
CA ALA A 246 2.80 -17.84 4.21
C ALA A 246 3.67 -16.72 4.78
N HIS A 247 3.51 -15.53 4.22
CA HIS A 247 3.85 -14.27 4.84
C HIS A 247 2.56 -13.50 5.17
N VAL A 248 2.44 -13.01 6.41
CA VAL A 248 1.36 -12.11 6.87
C VAL A 248 2.01 -10.85 7.43
N GLY A 249 1.75 -9.68 6.83
CA GLY A 249 2.34 -8.41 7.24
C GLY A 249 1.32 -7.32 7.60
N THR A 250 1.74 -6.39 8.47
CA THR A 250 1.01 -5.13 8.71
C THR A 250 1.34 -4.07 7.65
N GLY A 251 2.56 -4.14 7.09
CA GLY A 251 3.11 -3.19 6.12
C GLY A 251 3.03 -3.66 4.66
N ASN A 252 3.22 -2.73 3.72
CA ASN A 252 3.19 -2.98 2.28
C ASN A 252 4.43 -3.72 1.76
N TYR A 253 4.29 -4.38 0.62
CA TYR A 253 5.42 -4.93 -0.15
C TYR A 253 6.15 -3.82 -0.91
N HIS A 254 6.76 -2.88 -0.18
CA HIS A 254 7.45 -1.73 -0.72
C HIS A 254 8.77 -1.50 0.04
N PRO A 255 9.93 -1.80 -0.59
CA PRO A 255 11.23 -1.79 0.08
C PRO A 255 11.57 -0.45 0.75
N ASP A 256 11.32 0.67 0.07
CA ASP A 256 11.67 1.99 0.63
C ASP A 256 10.85 2.31 1.89
N THR A 257 9.53 2.12 1.84
CA THR A 257 8.68 2.36 3.00
C THR A 257 8.97 1.39 4.14
N ALA A 258 9.43 0.17 3.87
CA ALA A 258 9.82 -0.78 4.91
C ALA A 258 11.05 -0.32 5.72
N GLN A 259 11.80 0.69 5.25
CA GLN A 259 12.87 1.34 6.01
C GLN A 259 12.39 2.53 6.86
N LEU A 260 11.21 3.08 6.55
CA LEU A 260 10.65 4.25 7.24
C LEU A 260 9.55 3.87 8.25
N TYR A 261 8.71 2.90 7.92
CA TYR A 261 7.57 2.50 8.74
C TYR A 261 7.92 1.33 9.66
N THR A 262 7.27 1.33 10.82
CA THR A 262 7.37 0.25 11.78
C THR A 262 6.26 -0.77 11.54
N ASP A 263 6.64 -1.96 11.11
CA ASP A 263 5.71 -3.01 10.70
C ASP A 263 6.14 -4.38 11.22
N LEU A 264 5.15 -5.24 11.47
CA LEU A 264 5.37 -6.64 11.80
C LEU A 264 5.08 -7.52 10.59
N GLY A 265 5.87 -8.57 10.43
CA GLY A 265 5.65 -9.64 9.45
C GLY A 265 5.79 -11.00 10.10
N LEU A 266 4.99 -11.98 9.69
CA LEU A 266 5.10 -13.37 10.12
C LEU A 266 5.39 -14.24 8.91
N LEU A 267 6.50 -14.96 8.93
CA LEU A 267 6.78 -16.08 8.02
C LEU A 267 6.44 -17.38 8.76
N THR A 268 5.54 -18.18 8.21
CA THR A 268 5.04 -19.40 8.83
C THR A 268 4.70 -20.48 7.81
N CYS A 269 4.73 -21.74 8.23
CA CYS A 269 4.11 -22.85 7.51
C CYS A 269 3.04 -23.58 8.36
N ASP A 270 2.53 -22.90 9.39
CA ASP A 270 1.46 -23.41 10.25
C ASP A 270 0.21 -23.77 9.41
N PRO A 271 -0.31 -25.01 9.52
CA PRO A 271 -1.44 -25.46 8.72
C PRO A 271 -2.73 -24.64 8.92
N ALA A 272 -3.01 -24.15 10.14
CA ALA A 272 -4.21 -23.37 10.42
C ALA A 272 -4.13 -21.98 9.77
N ILE A 273 -2.98 -21.31 9.90
CA ILE A 273 -2.74 -20.00 9.26
C ILE A 273 -2.73 -20.12 7.73
N THR A 274 -2.02 -21.14 7.21
CA THR A 274 -1.89 -21.31 5.75
C THR A 274 -3.21 -21.76 5.11
N SER A 275 -4.03 -22.56 5.79
CA SER A 275 -5.38 -22.92 5.33
C SER A 275 -6.28 -21.68 5.26
N ASP A 276 -6.32 -20.86 6.31
CA ASP A 276 -7.07 -19.59 6.29
C ASP A 276 -6.59 -18.66 5.16
N MET A 277 -5.28 -18.60 4.92
CA MET A 277 -4.71 -17.83 3.83
C MET A 277 -5.17 -18.31 2.45
N VAL A 278 -5.24 -19.63 2.23
CA VAL A 278 -5.80 -20.21 1.00
C VAL A 278 -7.25 -19.74 0.81
N HIS A 279 -8.06 -19.79 1.86
CA HIS A 279 -9.46 -19.34 1.81
C HIS A 279 -9.57 -17.84 1.50
N VAL A 280 -8.72 -17.00 2.11
CA VAL A 280 -8.66 -15.56 1.79
C VAL A 280 -8.37 -15.35 0.30
N PHE A 281 -7.35 -16.01 -0.26
CA PHE A 281 -7.04 -15.85 -1.68
C PHE A 281 -8.12 -16.41 -2.60
N ASN A 282 -8.78 -17.50 -2.24
CA ASN A 282 -9.90 -18.03 -3.01
C ASN A 282 -11.07 -17.04 -3.04
N ALA A 283 -11.42 -16.45 -1.89
CA ALA A 283 -12.45 -15.42 -1.81
C ALA A 283 -12.09 -14.17 -2.64
N LEU A 284 -10.82 -13.74 -2.62
CA LEU A 284 -10.33 -12.59 -3.39
C LEU A 284 -10.24 -12.84 -4.90
N THR A 285 -10.18 -14.10 -5.33
CA THR A 285 -10.12 -14.50 -6.75
C THR A 285 -11.45 -15.09 -7.25
N GLY A 286 -12.55 -14.87 -6.52
CA GLY A 286 -13.91 -15.24 -6.95
C GLY A 286 -14.30 -16.70 -6.72
N HIS A 287 -13.46 -17.52 -6.08
CA HIS A 287 -13.75 -18.92 -5.77
C HIS A 287 -14.48 -19.04 -4.42
N GLY A 288 -15.77 -18.67 -4.41
CA GLY A 288 -16.68 -18.90 -3.30
C GLY A 288 -16.50 -17.96 -2.09
N ARG A 289 -17.56 -17.83 -1.28
CA ARG A 289 -17.53 -17.10 -0.01
C ARG A 289 -17.38 -18.10 1.14
N GLN A 290 -16.18 -18.18 1.72
CA GLN A 290 -15.96 -18.89 2.98
C GLN A 290 -16.34 -17.97 4.14
N SER A 291 -17.22 -18.43 5.04
CA SER A 291 -17.69 -17.66 6.21
C SER A 291 -16.89 -17.90 7.49
N GLU A 292 -16.04 -18.93 7.51
CA GLU A 292 -15.34 -19.38 8.71
C GLU A 292 -13.83 -19.36 8.51
N TYR A 293 -13.15 -18.72 9.46
CA TYR A 293 -11.70 -18.64 9.58
C TYR A 293 -11.34 -19.08 10.99
N GLU A 294 -10.30 -19.89 11.14
CA GLU A 294 -9.87 -20.42 12.44
C GLU A 294 -8.96 -19.41 13.15
N SER A 295 -7.90 -18.99 12.46
CA SER A 295 -6.84 -18.12 12.97
C SER A 295 -7.05 -16.66 12.58
N PHE A 296 -7.54 -16.39 11.36
CA PHE A 296 -7.63 -15.04 10.83
C PHE A 296 -8.86 -14.27 11.31
N LEU A 297 -8.66 -12.97 11.48
CA LEU A 297 -9.73 -11.98 11.60
C LEU A 297 -9.89 -11.28 10.25
N VAL A 298 -10.89 -11.67 9.47
CA VAL A 298 -11.06 -11.19 8.09
C VAL A 298 -12.21 -10.20 8.02
N ALA A 299 -11.94 -8.98 7.57
CA ALA A 299 -12.97 -7.99 7.29
C ALA A 299 -13.55 -8.20 5.87
N PRO A 300 -14.84 -7.93 5.64
CA PRO A 300 -15.86 -7.51 6.61
C PRO A 300 -16.55 -8.68 7.34
N PHE A 301 -16.06 -9.91 7.18
CA PHE A 301 -16.76 -11.14 7.58
C PHE A 301 -16.74 -11.43 9.08
N THR A 302 -15.58 -11.72 9.66
CA THR A 302 -15.43 -12.23 11.04
C THR A 302 -14.77 -11.23 11.98
N MET A 303 -14.05 -10.24 11.46
CA MET A 303 -13.20 -9.37 12.28
C MET A 303 -13.96 -8.64 13.40
N ARG A 304 -15.11 -8.03 13.10
CA ARG A 304 -15.87 -7.26 14.10
C ARG A 304 -16.45 -8.13 15.21
N SER A 305 -17.13 -9.23 14.85
CA SER A 305 -17.73 -10.14 15.84
C SER A 305 -16.67 -10.77 16.74
N ARG A 306 -15.52 -11.14 16.18
CA ARG A 306 -14.42 -11.72 16.96
C ARG A 306 -13.71 -10.71 17.86
N ILE A 307 -13.58 -9.45 17.44
CA ILE A 307 -13.11 -8.36 18.33
C ILE A 307 -14.09 -8.17 19.48
N TYR A 308 -15.39 -8.19 19.18
CA TYR A 308 -16.46 -8.11 20.16
C TYR A 308 -16.39 -9.23 21.20
N GLU A 309 -16.28 -10.48 20.75
CA GLU A 309 -16.11 -11.66 21.62
C GLU A 309 -14.87 -11.53 22.52
N GLN A 310 -13.74 -11.03 21.99
CA GLN A 310 -12.53 -10.81 22.79
C GLN A 310 -12.73 -9.75 23.87
N ILE A 311 -13.42 -8.64 23.57
CA ILE A 311 -13.75 -7.61 24.55
C ILE A 311 -14.69 -8.18 25.64
N ASP A 312 -15.74 -8.89 25.23
CA ASP A 312 -16.71 -9.47 26.18
C ASP A 312 -16.04 -10.47 27.12
N ARG A 313 -15.14 -11.30 26.60
CA ARG A 313 -14.38 -12.26 27.42
C ARG A 313 -13.59 -11.57 28.53
N GLU A 314 -12.91 -10.46 28.22
CA GLU A 314 -12.18 -9.70 29.24
C GLU A 314 -13.13 -9.02 30.24
N ILE A 315 -14.30 -8.55 29.80
CA ILE A 315 -15.36 -8.04 30.69
C ILE A 315 -15.84 -9.12 31.66
N GLU A 316 -16.09 -10.34 31.17
CA GLU A 316 -16.49 -11.48 32.01
C GLU A 316 -15.42 -11.86 33.03
N HIS A 317 -14.14 -11.87 32.61
CA HIS A 317 -13.02 -12.10 33.51
C HIS A 317 -12.97 -11.04 34.61
N ALA A 318 -13.09 -9.75 34.27
CA ALA A 318 -13.11 -8.68 35.25
C ALA A 318 -14.28 -8.80 36.24
N ARG A 319 -15.49 -9.11 35.74
CA ARG A 319 -16.69 -9.30 36.58
C ARG A 319 -16.56 -10.50 37.53
N ALA A 320 -15.86 -11.55 37.11
CA ALA A 320 -15.56 -12.71 37.93
C ALA A 320 -14.38 -12.50 38.91
N GLY A 321 -13.81 -11.30 38.98
CA GLY A 321 -12.63 -11.00 39.82
C GLY A 321 -11.34 -11.64 39.33
N ARG A 322 -11.28 -12.07 38.06
CA ARG A 322 -10.09 -12.63 37.41
C ARG A 322 -9.24 -11.49 36.80
N PRO A 323 -7.93 -11.68 36.60
CA PRO A 323 -7.12 -10.75 35.82
C PRO A 323 -7.71 -10.60 34.40
N ALA A 324 -7.92 -9.35 33.98
CA ALA A 324 -8.45 -9.00 32.67
C ALA A 324 -7.66 -7.81 32.11
N ARG A 325 -7.29 -7.87 30.82
CA ARG A 325 -6.48 -6.80 30.20
C ARG A 325 -6.63 -6.81 28.68
N ILE A 326 -6.86 -5.63 28.11
CA ILE A 326 -6.78 -5.38 26.67
C ILE A 326 -5.58 -4.46 26.39
N ILE A 327 -4.73 -4.86 25.44
CA ILE A 327 -3.65 -4.03 24.90
C ILE A 327 -3.86 -3.96 23.40
N ALA A 328 -4.08 -2.76 22.87
CA ALA A 328 -4.28 -2.55 21.44
C ALA A 328 -3.32 -1.48 20.92
N LYS A 329 -2.56 -1.79 19.88
CA LYS A 329 -1.74 -0.84 19.13
C LYS A 329 -2.28 -0.74 17.71
N MET A 330 -2.68 0.47 17.31
CA MET A 330 -3.26 0.75 16.01
C MET A 330 -2.90 2.18 15.60
N ASN A 331 -3.05 2.49 14.31
CA ASN A 331 -2.80 3.84 13.80
C ASN A 331 -3.93 4.80 14.18
N SER A 332 -5.19 4.33 14.17
CA SER A 332 -6.38 5.11 14.51
C SER A 332 -7.44 4.22 15.17
N MET A 333 -8.20 4.77 16.12
CA MET A 333 -9.38 4.17 16.73
C MET A 333 -10.59 5.07 16.48
N GLU A 334 -11.39 4.75 15.46
CA GLU A 334 -12.53 5.59 15.05
C GLU A 334 -13.87 4.84 15.01
N ASP A 335 -13.86 3.49 15.11
CA ASP A 335 -15.09 2.71 15.14
C ASP A 335 -15.83 2.95 16.46
N ARG A 336 -16.93 3.72 16.38
CA ARG A 336 -17.74 4.09 17.55
C ARG A 336 -18.30 2.90 18.31
N ARG A 337 -18.60 1.78 17.63
CA ARG A 337 -19.21 0.62 18.29
C ARG A 337 -18.17 -0.18 19.06
N VAL A 338 -16.97 -0.34 18.51
CA VAL A 338 -15.83 -0.92 19.24
C VAL A 338 -15.45 -0.01 20.41
N ALA A 339 -15.33 1.30 20.18
CA ALA A 339 -14.95 2.27 21.21
C ALA A 339 -15.96 2.36 22.36
N ALA A 340 -17.26 2.22 22.10
CA ALA A 340 -18.29 2.21 23.14
C ALA A 340 -18.32 0.90 23.96
N ARG A 341 -17.67 -0.16 23.47
CA ARG A 341 -17.68 -1.49 24.09
C ARG A 341 -16.46 -1.76 24.96
N LEU A 342 -15.33 -1.14 24.62
CA LEU A 342 -14.16 -0.98 25.49
C LEU A 342 -14.51 -0.07 26.67
#